data_AF-X0YIH6-F1
#
_entry.id   AF-X0YIH6-F1
#
_cell.length_a   1.000
_cell.length_b   1.000
_cell.length_c   1.000
_cell.angle_alpha   90.00
_cell.angle_beta   90.00
_cell.angle_gamma   90.00
#
_symmetry.space_group_name_H-M   'P 1'
#
loop_
_entity.id
_entity.type
_entity.pdbx_description
1 polymer ?
#
loop_
_entity_poly.entity_id
_entity_poly.type
_entity_poly.pdbx_seq_one_letter_code
_entity_poly.pdbx_strand_id
1 'polypeptide(L)'
;MGKPREPLPVKLVMPMLSRERDLFRLAERALSYHFGPVDYQSSQLPFDRTTYYEEELGSGLLRQFMAFERLIDPGRLAEIKLLTNGLEQEWSEGGRRRINLDPGYVSRSKLVLATTKNHG
;
A
#
# COMPACT_ATOMS: atom_id res chain seq x y z
N MET A 1 3.21 -1.09 -36.75
CA MET A 1 3.18 -0.40 -35.45
C MET A 1 1.78 -0.49 -34.87
N GLY A 2 1.64 -0.85 -33.59
CA GLY A 2 0.34 -0.85 -32.91
C GLY A 2 -0.17 0.57 -32.70
N LYS A 3 -1.48 0.80 -32.83
CA LYS A 3 -2.10 2.09 -32.48
C LYS A 3 -2.04 2.27 -30.96
N PRO A 4 -1.60 3.43 -30.43
CA PRO A 4 -1.62 3.70 -29.00
C PRO A 4 -3.07 3.65 -28.49
N ARG A 5 -3.24 3.09 -27.28
CA ARG A 5 -4.52 3.00 -26.58
C ARG A 5 -4.30 3.37 -25.13
N GLU A 6 -5.29 4.05 -24.56
CA GLU A 6 -5.39 4.27 -23.11
C GLU A 6 -5.26 2.92 -22.38
N PRO A 7 -4.44 2.83 -21.32
CA PRO A 7 -4.40 1.66 -20.47
C PRO A 7 -5.78 1.37 -19.86
N LEU A 8 -6.14 0.10 -19.73
CA LEU A 8 -7.34 -0.27 -18.99
C LEU A 8 -7.16 0.07 -17.50
N PRO A 9 -8.21 0.56 -16.81
CA PRO A 9 -8.17 0.75 -15.37
C PRO A 9 -7.81 -0.54 -14.63
N VAL A 10 -7.06 -0.41 -13.55
CA VAL A 10 -6.47 -1.52 -12.78
C VAL A 10 -6.96 -1.52 -11.33
N LYS A 11 -6.93 -2.70 -10.69
CA LYS A 11 -7.33 -2.86 -9.28
C LYS A 11 -6.19 -2.42 -8.37
N LEU A 12 -6.39 -1.35 -7.61
CA LEU A 12 -5.43 -0.93 -6.58
C LEU A 12 -5.38 -1.96 -5.44
N VAL A 13 -4.17 -2.37 -5.08
CA VAL A 13 -3.87 -3.25 -3.95
C VAL A 13 -2.91 -2.53 -3.02
N MET A 14 -3.12 -2.68 -1.72
CA MET A 14 -2.35 -2.04 -0.66
C MET A 14 -1.94 -3.08 0.38
N PRO A 15 -0.78 -3.75 0.21
CA PRO A 15 -0.08 -4.37 1.31
C PRO A 15 0.29 -3.30 2.35
N MET A 16 0.01 -3.62 3.60
CA MET A 16 0.33 -2.78 4.75
C MET A 16 1.08 -3.58 5.79
N LEU A 17 2.00 -2.94 6.50
CA LEU A 17 2.84 -3.56 7.53
C LEU A 17 2.92 -2.66 8.76
N SER A 18 2.55 -3.18 9.93
CA SER A 18 2.65 -2.47 11.22
C SER A 18 2.60 -3.47 12.37
N ARG A 19 3.14 -3.10 13.55
CA ARG A 19 2.89 -3.86 14.79
C ARG A 19 1.56 -3.48 15.46
N GLU A 20 0.98 -2.35 15.09
CA GLU A 20 -0.14 -1.74 15.81
C GLU A 20 -1.44 -2.04 15.09
N ARG A 21 -2.31 -2.83 15.74
CA ARG A 21 -3.60 -3.24 15.15
C ARG A 21 -4.51 -2.07 14.82
N ASP A 22 -4.37 -0.97 15.55
CA ASP A 22 -5.21 0.22 15.43
C ASP A 22 -4.83 1.06 14.21
N LEU A 23 -3.55 1.03 13.80
CA LEU A 23 -3.09 1.72 12.60
C LEU A 23 -3.66 1.12 11.32
N PHE A 24 -3.95 -0.18 11.30
CA PHE A 24 -4.67 -0.78 10.16
C PHE A 24 -6.08 -0.21 10.01
N ARG A 25 -6.80 0.01 11.12
CA ARG A 25 -8.15 0.60 11.08
C ARG A 25 -8.10 2.08 10.70
N LEU A 26 -7.09 2.80 11.16
CA LEU A 26 -6.85 4.19 10.73
C LEU A 26 -6.56 4.25 9.23
N ALA A 27 -5.65 3.40 8.74
CA ALA A 27 -5.28 3.31 7.34
C ALA A 27 -6.47 2.94 6.47
N GLU A 28 -7.28 1.96 6.87
CA GLU A 28 -8.50 1.57 6.15
C GLU A 28 -9.43 2.77 5.94
N ARG A 29 -9.70 3.58 6.98
CA ARG A 29 -10.56 4.76 6.88
C ARG A 29 -9.98 5.81 5.94
N ALA A 30 -8.70 6.16 6.10
CA ALA A 30 -8.04 7.16 5.28
C ALA A 30 -7.96 6.72 3.80
N LEU A 31 -7.55 5.48 3.56
CA LEU A 31 -7.43 4.94 2.21
C LEU A 31 -8.80 4.77 1.55
N SER A 32 -9.84 4.42 2.30
CA SER A 32 -11.21 4.35 1.76
C SER A 32 -11.74 5.74 1.35
N TYR A 33 -11.38 6.78 2.10
CA TYR A 33 -11.72 8.15 1.74
C TYR A 33 -11.08 8.55 0.40
N HIS A 34 -9.81 8.20 0.17
CA HIS A 34 -9.09 8.55 -1.05
C HIS A 34 -9.44 7.66 -2.26
N PHE A 35 -9.59 6.35 -2.05
CA PHE A 35 -9.67 5.36 -3.12
C PHE A 35 -11.04 4.71 -3.29
N GLY A 36 -12.00 5.05 -2.42
CA GLY A 36 -13.34 4.49 -2.43
C GLY A 36 -13.46 3.25 -1.55
N PRO A 37 -14.62 2.56 -1.59
CA PRO A 37 -14.90 1.44 -0.71
C PRO A 37 -13.85 0.32 -0.83
N VAL A 38 -13.60 -0.36 0.29
CA VAL A 38 -12.77 -1.57 0.32
C VAL A 38 -13.56 -2.73 -0.28
N ASP A 39 -12.98 -3.35 -1.31
CA ASP A 39 -13.51 -4.54 -1.99
C ASP A 39 -12.98 -5.83 -1.35
N TYR A 40 -11.75 -5.77 -0.82
CA TYR A 40 -11.13 -6.90 -0.17
C TYR A 40 -10.23 -6.43 0.97
N GLN A 41 -10.27 -7.17 2.09
CA GLN A 41 -9.37 -7.02 3.21
C GLN A 41 -9.00 -8.40 3.73
N SER A 42 -7.70 -8.71 3.83
CA SER A 42 -7.25 -9.97 4.43
C SER A 42 -7.37 -9.93 5.96
N SER A 43 -7.29 -11.10 6.60
CA SER A 43 -6.91 -11.15 8.02
C SER A 43 -5.54 -10.51 8.25
N GLN A 44 -5.26 -10.07 9.47
CA GLN A 44 -3.92 -9.66 9.88
C GLN A 44 -3.05 -10.92 10.04
N LEU A 45 -1.97 -11.00 9.27
CA LEU A 45 -1.07 -12.15 9.23
C LEU A 45 0.26 -11.80 9.90
N PRO A 46 0.85 -12.68 10.72
CA PRO A 46 2.22 -12.49 11.20
C PRO A 46 3.20 -12.26 10.04
N PHE A 47 4.13 -11.32 10.23
CA PHE A 47 5.20 -11.04 9.28
C PHE A 47 6.56 -11.28 9.95
N ASP A 48 6.97 -12.55 9.97
CA ASP A 48 8.12 -13.07 10.72
C ASP A 48 9.26 -13.59 9.82
N ARG A 49 9.17 -13.36 8.52
CA ARG A 49 10.07 -13.95 7.50
C ARG A 49 11.34 -13.15 7.27
N THR A 50 11.44 -11.95 7.82
CA THR A 50 12.61 -11.07 7.70
C THR A 50 12.59 -10.03 8.82
N THR A 51 13.78 -9.64 9.28
CA THR A 51 13.98 -8.54 10.24
C THR A 51 14.20 -7.20 9.55
N TYR A 52 14.17 -7.14 8.21
CA TYR A 52 14.48 -5.95 7.41
C TYR A 52 13.70 -4.69 7.82
N TYR A 53 12.45 -4.85 8.25
CA TYR A 53 11.60 -3.74 8.66
C TYR A 53 11.66 -3.45 10.15
N GLU A 54 12.38 -4.26 10.96
CA GLU A 54 12.39 -4.11 12.41
C GLU A 54 13.17 -2.89 12.87
N GLU A 55 14.16 -2.41 12.12
CA GLU A 55 14.89 -1.19 12.51
C GLU A 55 14.00 0.06 12.42
N GLU A 56 13.15 0.13 11.39
CA GLU A 56 12.28 1.28 11.14
C GLU A 56 10.93 1.14 11.86
N LEU A 57 10.31 -0.03 11.73
CA LEU A 57 8.98 -0.28 12.24
C LEU A 57 8.99 -0.98 13.57
N GLY A 58 10.08 -1.62 14.04
CA GLY A 58 10.25 -2.51 15.21
C GLY A 58 9.87 -4.00 14.98
N SER A 59 9.93 -4.86 16.02
CA SER A 59 9.55 -6.28 15.95
C SER A 59 8.04 -6.57 16.09
N GLY A 60 7.64 -7.81 15.81
CA GLY A 60 6.26 -8.30 15.98
C GLY A 60 5.28 -7.76 14.93
N LEU A 61 5.75 -7.61 13.69
CA LEU A 61 4.97 -7.00 12.62
C LEU A 61 3.82 -7.91 12.15
N LEU A 62 2.71 -7.27 11.81
CA LEU A 62 1.58 -7.86 11.14
C LEU A 62 1.48 -7.29 9.73
N ARG A 63 1.05 -8.12 8.78
CA ARG A 63 0.75 -7.72 7.41
C ARG A 63 -0.74 -7.84 7.15
N GLN A 64 -1.30 -6.86 6.45
CA GLN A 64 -2.66 -6.91 5.94
C GLN A 64 -2.71 -6.41 4.51
N PHE A 65 -3.50 -7.06 3.66
CA PHE A 65 -3.73 -6.63 2.29
C PHE A 65 -5.11 -6.00 2.18
N MET A 66 -5.20 -4.89 1.44
CA MET A 66 -6.47 -4.31 1.02
C MET A 66 -6.53 -4.13 -0.48
N ALA A 67 -7.74 -4.16 -1.03
CA ALA A 67 -8.05 -3.72 -2.39
C ALA A 67 -9.35 -2.94 -2.41
N PHE A 68 -9.53 -2.09 -3.42
CA PHE A 68 -10.64 -1.13 -3.48
C PHE A 68 -11.58 -1.43 -4.64
N GLU A 69 -12.85 -1.06 -4.50
CA GLU A 69 -13.86 -1.26 -5.55
C GLU A 69 -13.53 -0.43 -6.80
N ARG A 70 -13.12 0.82 -6.59
CA ARG A 70 -12.79 1.74 -7.69
C ARG A 70 -11.48 1.33 -8.34
N LEU A 71 -11.53 1.14 -9.66
CA LEU A 71 -10.33 0.96 -10.46
C LEU A 71 -9.61 2.31 -10.65
N ILE A 72 -8.28 2.24 -10.73
CA ILE A 72 -7.43 3.42 -10.93
C ILE A 72 -6.82 3.41 -12.32
N ASP A 73 -6.43 4.58 -12.81
CA ASP A 73 -5.47 4.68 -13.91
C ASP A 73 -4.09 4.19 -13.40
N PRO A 74 -3.46 3.18 -14.04
CA PRO A 74 -2.13 2.72 -13.65
C PRO A 74 -1.06 3.82 -13.68
N GLY A 75 -1.23 4.89 -14.47
CA GLY A 75 -0.34 6.05 -14.52
C GLY A 75 -0.32 6.86 -13.22
N ARG A 76 -1.34 6.73 -12.37
CA ARG A 76 -1.44 7.44 -11.10
C ARG A 76 -0.69 6.77 -9.96
N LEU A 77 -0.06 5.61 -10.18
CA LEU A 77 0.59 4.86 -9.11
C LEU A 77 1.67 5.67 -8.37
N ALA A 78 2.41 6.53 -9.09
CA ALA A 78 3.41 7.40 -8.48
C ALA A 78 2.79 8.46 -7.56
N GLU A 79 1.71 9.12 -8.00
CA GLU A 79 0.93 10.07 -7.20
C GLU A 79 0.37 9.39 -5.94
N ILE A 80 -0.17 8.19 -6.10
CA ILE A 80 -0.70 7.37 -4.99
C ILE A 80 0.42 7.04 -3.99
N LYS A 81 1.63 6.69 -4.45
CA LYS A 81 2.76 6.43 -3.56
C LYS A 81 3.18 7.65 -2.76
N LEU A 82 3.19 8.84 -3.38
CA LEU A 82 3.48 10.08 -2.67
C LEU A 82 2.42 10.36 -1.60
N LEU A 83 1.14 10.16 -1.90
CA LEU A 83 0.05 10.30 -0.94
C LEU A 83 0.23 9.34 0.24
N THR A 84 0.48 8.06 -0.03
CA THR A 84 0.65 7.06 1.04
C THR A 84 1.88 7.33 1.89
N ASN A 85 2.98 7.79 1.30
CA ASN A 85 4.16 8.22 2.06
C ASN A 85 3.83 9.41 2.99
N GLY A 86 2.98 10.33 2.53
CA GLY A 86 2.48 11.43 3.34
C GLY A 86 1.70 10.96 4.57
N LEU A 87 0.79 9.98 4.39
CA LEU A 87 0.03 9.38 5.50
C LEU A 87 0.95 8.68 6.51
N GLU A 88 1.94 7.94 6.03
CA GLU A 88 2.94 7.30 6.92
C GLU A 88 3.73 8.31 7.73
N GLN A 89 4.11 9.43 7.11
CA GLN A 89 4.82 10.52 7.76
C GLN A 89 3.94 11.23 8.79
N GLU A 90 2.66 11.45 8.47
CA GLU A 90 1.68 12.06 9.37
C GLU A 90 1.46 11.19 10.63
N TRP A 91 1.43 9.87 10.47
CA TRP A 91 1.21 8.94 11.58
C TRP A 91 2.48 8.49 12.29
N SER A 92 3.64 8.96 11.83
CA SER A 92 4.93 8.70 12.47
C SER A 92 5.00 9.35 13.84
N GLU A 93 5.75 8.75 14.76
CA GLU A 93 5.92 9.26 16.13
C GLU A 93 7.41 9.31 16.47
N GLY A 94 7.88 10.43 17.02
CA GLY A 94 9.30 10.61 17.34
C GLY A 94 10.24 10.45 16.12
N GLY A 95 9.75 10.77 14.92
CA GLY A 95 10.49 10.58 13.67
C GLY A 95 10.59 9.13 13.19
N ARG A 96 9.89 8.19 13.84
CA ARG A 96 9.85 6.78 13.45
C ARG A 96 8.53 6.44 12.77
N ARG A 97 8.64 5.71 11.66
CA ARG A 97 7.51 5.18 10.91
C ARG A 97 6.80 4.12 11.74
N ARG A 98 5.47 4.15 11.74
CA ARG A 98 4.65 3.19 12.51
C ARG A 98 3.85 2.22 11.64
N ILE A 99 3.66 2.59 10.37
CA ILE A 99 3.02 1.75 9.36
C ILE A 99 3.72 1.96 8.02
N ASN A 100 3.81 0.89 7.25
CA ASN A 100 4.19 0.93 5.85
C ASN A 100 2.94 0.64 4.99
N LEU A 101 2.77 1.44 3.93
CA LEU A 101 1.73 1.40 2.93
C LEU A 101 2.38 1.35 1.54
N ASP A 102 2.27 0.22 0.85
CA ASP A 102 2.97 0.00 -0.41
C ASP A 102 1.99 -0.17 -1.58
N PRO A 103 1.48 0.93 -2.17
CA PRO A 103 0.51 0.83 -3.24
C PRO A 103 1.06 0.09 -4.45
N GLY A 104 0.22 -0.78 -4.99
CA GLY A 104 0.42 -1.49 -6.23
C GLY A 104 -0.89 -1.73 -6.94
N TYR A 105 -0.86 -2.38 -8.09
CA TYR A 105 -2.07 -2.76 -8.79
C TYR A 105 -1.99 -4.14 -9.42
N VAL A 106 -3.16 -4.78 -9.52
CA VAL A 106 -3.37 -5.97 -10.35
C VAL A 106 -4.13 -5.55 -11.59
N SER A 107 -3.62 -5.98 -12.74
CA SER A 107 -4.31 -5.97 -14.01
C SER A 107 -4.60 -7.40 -14.45
N ARG A 108 -5.30 -7.60 -15.57
CA ARG A 108 -5.55 -8.94 -16.11
C ARG A 108 -4.27 -9.73 -16.45
N SER A 109 -3.12 -9.07 -16.59
CA SER A 109 -1.88 -9.69 -17.04
C SER A 109 -0.69 -9.56 -16.09
N LYS A 110 -0.75 -8.67 -15.09
CA LYS A 110 0.40 -8.37 -14.21
C LYS A 110 -0.01 -7.78 -12.85
N LEU A 111 0.83 -8.02 -11.85
CA LEU A 111 0.89 -7.31 -10.58
C LEU A 111 2.06 -6.32 -10.62
N VAL A 112 1.84 -5.06 -10.23
CA VAL A 112 2.85 -4.00 -10.20
C VAL A 112 2.86 -3.36 -8.81
N LEU A 113 4.04 -3.21 -8.18
CA LEU A 113 4.20 -2.53 -6.89
C LEU A 113 5.03 -1.27 -7.09
N ALA A 114 4.63 -0.15 -6.47
CA ALA A 114 5.42 1.09 -6.52
C ALA A 114 6.54 1.05 -5.49
N THR A 115 7.74 1.47 -5.88
CA THR A 115 8.87 1.64 -4.96
C THR A 115 9.58 2.95 -5.27
N THR A 116 10.07 3.63 -4.24
CA THR A 116 11.00 4.77 -4.37
C THR A 116 12.45 4.32 -4.29
N LYS A 117 12.71 3.03 -4.03
CA LYS A 117 14.05 2.46 -3.93
C LYS A 117 14.52 2.05 -5.34
N ASN A 118 15.68 2.55 -5.74
CA ASN A 118 16.42 1.98 -6.86
C ASN A 118 17.24 0.79 -6.34
N HIS A 119 16.84 -0.41 -6.74
CA HIS A 119 17.69 -1.60 -6.58
C HIS A 119 18.54 -1.70 -7.85
N GLY A 120 19.82 -1.37 -7.74
CA GLY A 120 20.83 -1.59 -8.77
C GLY A 120 21.45 -2.97 -8.68
#